data_AF-A0A530BX01-F1
#
_entry.id   AF-A0A530BX01-F1
#
_cell.length_a   1.000
_cell.length_b   1.000
_cell.length_c   1.000
_cell.angle_alpha   90.00
_cell.angle_beta   90.00
_cell.angle_gamma   90.00
#
_symmetry.space_group_name_H-M   'P 1'
#
loop_
_entity.id
_entity.type
_entity.pdbx_description
1 polymer ?
#
loop_
_entity_poly.entity_id
_entity_poly.type
_entity_poly.pdbx_seq_one_letter_code
_entity_poly.pdbx_strand_id
1 'polypeptide(L)'
;MQKFRDVLSRWDGGDLSMMEAGELLGMSERQFRRYRDRYEEAGEDGLRDRRLGKISTRRVPAEAIEEMLELYRNRYLGWNVKHFHEHLIRDHDFSWGYTFIKTQLHAAGLVERAKRRGAHRRKRERKPCEGMMLHQDGSRHAWLAGQPELDLIVTMDDATSKLYSAFLVAEEGTASSFQGLMETFAAKGLPSSLYTDRGSHYFVTLKAGEAVDKSRLTQVGRALRQLGIEHIPAYSPEARGRSERMFSTLQDRLPKELALAGIADIEAANRFIAQTYLPAHNARFARPAAVQDSAFVAADPQQLAEILCIQEERVVARDNTVAFARLRLQLPQSPIRHHFVKATVKVRQYPDGTLAIFHGPRRIATYNSQGTAIQQTCPIGRAA
;
A
#
# COMPACT_ATOMS: atom_id res chain seq x y z
N MET A 1 9.74 -53.60 -6.94
CA MET A 1 10.75 -54.63 -7.26
C MET A 1 10.09 -55.95 -7.63
N GLN A 2 9.18 -56.50 -6.81
CA GLN A 2 8.45 -57.75 -7.13
C GLN A 2 7.74 -57.73 -8.50
N LYS A 3 6.95 -56.68 -8.77
CA LYS A 3 6.24 -56.51 -10.06
C LYS A 3 7.17 -56.55 -11.29
N PHE A 4 8.41 -56.03 -11.18
CA PHE A 4 9.35 -56.07 -12.30
C PHE A 4 9.86 -57.49 -12.56
N ARG A 5 10.16 -58.25 -11.49
CA ARG A 5 10.58 -59.66 -11.61
C ARG A 5 9.49 -60.55 -12.20
N ASP A 6 8.26 -60.35 -11.75
CA ASP A 6 7.13 -61.15 -12.24
C ASP A 6 6.89 -60.90 -13.75
N VAL A 7 7.02 -59.65 -14.18
CA VAL A 7 6.93 -59.30 -15.62
C VAL A 7 8.14 -59.80 -16.41
N LEU A 8 9.34 -59.72 -15.84
CA LEU A 8 10.55 -60.23 -16.46
C LEU A 8 10.49 -61.75 -16.65
N SER A 9 10.04 -62.49 -15.64
CA SER A 9 9.88 -63.96 -15.71
C SER A 9 8.87 -64.39 -16.76
N ARG A 10 7.79 -63.62 -16.96
CA ARG A 10 6.80 -63.88 -18.02
C ARG A 10 7.32 -63.54 -19.41
N TRP A 11 8.16 -62.52 -19.52
CA TRP A 11 8.89 -62.24 -20.76
C TRP A 11 9.92 -63.34 -21.08
N ASP A 12 10.72 -63.77 -20.10
CA ASP A 12 11.68 -64.88 -20.24
C ASP A 12 11.00 -66.20 -20.66
N GLY A 13 9.78 -66.44 -20.14
CA GLY A 13 8.95 -67.58 -20.51
C GLY A 13 8.29 -67.48 -21.89
N GLY A 14 8.42 -66.36 -22.59
CA GLY A 14 7.81 -66.12 -23.90
C GLY A 14 6.32 -65.74 -23.88
N ASP A 15 5.73 -65.57 -22.69
CA ASP A 15 4.30 -65.22 -22.51
C ASP A 15 4.01 -63.74 -22.83
N LEU A 16 5.04 -62.91 -22.92
CA LEU A 16 4.95 -61.48 -23.20
C LEU A 16 6.01 -61.08 -24.21
N SER A 17 5.63 -60.25 -25.18
CA SER A 17 6.59 -59.50 -25.97
C SER A 17 7.24 -58.39 -25.13
N MET A 18 8.37 -57.86 -25.61
CA MET A 18 9.10 -56.79 -24.93
C MET A 18 8.27 -55.50 -24.82
N MET A 19 7.37 -55.27 -25.78
CA MET A 19 6.44 -54.14 -25.80
C MET A 19 5.38 -54.30 -24.69
N GLU A 20 4.73 -55.46 -24.62
CA GLU A 20 3.70 -55.76 -23.60
C GLU A 20 4.28 -55.76 -22.18
N ALA A 21 5.50 -56.27 -22.00
CA ALA A 21 6.21 -56.20 -20.73
C ALA A 21 6.49 -54.75 -20.30
N GLY A 22 6.85 -53.88 -21.25
CA GLY A 22 6.98 -52.44 -21.02
C GLY A 22 5.66 -51.79 -20.61
N GLU A 23 4.58 -52.08 -21.34
CA GLU A 23 3.24 -51.53 -21.06
C GLU A 23 2.72 -51.93 -19.68
N LEU A 24 2.86 -53.19 -19.26
CA LEU A 24 2.47 -53.69 -17.93
C LEU A 24 3.19 -52.96 -16.78
N LEU A 25 4.40 -52.47 -17.06
CA LEU A 25 5.23 -51.72 -16.12
C LEU A 25 5.11 -50.19 -16.31
N GLY A 26 4.31 -49.71 -17.26
CA GLY A 26 4.12 -48.29 -17.55
C GLY A 26 5.37 -47.61 -18.10
N MET A 27 6.21 -48.34 -18.84
CA MET A 27 7.46 -47.85 -19.43
C MET A 27 7.55 -48.22 -20.91
N SER A 28 8.40 -47.52 -21.68
CA SER A 28 8.59 -47.90 -23.08
C SER A 28 9.41 -49.19 -23.21
N GLU A 29 9.26 -49.89 -24.34
CA GLU A 29 10.06 -51.09 -24.68
C GLU A 29 11.57 -50.86 -24.47
N ARG A 30 12.09 -49.72 -24.92
CA ARG A 30 13.50 -49.33 -24.74
C ARG A 30 13.89 -49.17 -23.27
N GLN A 31 12.98 -48.67 -22.43
CA GLN A 31 13.22 -48.54 -20.99
C GLN A 31 13.21 -49.90 -20.31
N PHE A 32 12.28 -50.79 -20.69
CA PHE A 32 12.23 -52.16 -20.19
C PHE A 32 13.49 -52.95 -20.53
N ARG A 33 13.93 -52.93 -21.80
CA ARG A 33 15.20 -53.55 -22.23
C ARG A 33 16.38 -53.09 -21.39
N ARG A 34 16.50 -51.76 -21.19
CA ARG A 34 17.56 -51.18 -20.38
C ARG A 34 17.48 -51.61 -18.91
N TYR A 35 16.29 -51.85 -18.37
CA TYR A 35 16.12 -52.32 -16.99
C TYR A 35 16.43 -53.81 -16.87
N ARG A 36 16.07 -54.61 -17.89
CA ARG A 36 16.46 -56.03 -18.00
C ARG A 36 17.97 -56.18 -18.02
N ASP A 37 18.65 -55.52 -18.96
CA ASP A 37 20.12 -55.63 -19.11
C ASP A 37 20.83 -55.28 -17.78
N ARG A 38 20.31 -54.28 -17.06
CA ARG A 38 20.83 -53.89 -15.73
C ARG A 38 20.54 -54.91 -14.65
N TYR A 39 19.37 -55.56 -14.70
CA TYR A 39 19.00 -56.60 -13.76
C TYR A 39 19.82 -57.86 -13.98
N GLU A 40 20.14 -58.21 -15.23
CA GLU A 40 21.06 -59.30 -15.56
C GLU A 40 22.49 -59.02 -15.05
N GLU A 41 22.99 -57.78 -15.21
CA GLU A 41 24.34 -57.41 -14.78
C GLU A 41 24.51 -57.31 -13.26
N ALA A 42 23.51 -56.80 -12.54
CA ALA A 42 23.67 -56.38 -11.14
C ALA A 42 22.50 -56.78 -10.23
N GLY A 43 21.63 -57.69 -10.68
CA GLY A 43 20.46 -58.13 -9.92
C GLY A 43 19.56 -56.97 -9.51
N GLU A 44 19.04 -57.03 -8.29
CA GLU A 44 18.16 -55.99 -7.74
C GLU A 44 18.81 -54.61 -7.65
N ASP A 45 20.12 -54.56 -7.40
CA ASP A 45 20.83 -53.29 -7.27
C ASP A 45 20.93 -52.55 -8.60
N GLY A 46 20.87 -53.26 -9.73
CA GLY A 46 20.80 -52.69 -11.08
C GLY A 46 19.52 -51.90 -11.36
N LEU A 47 18.44 -52.20 -10.64
CA LEU A 47 17.12 -51.56 -10.76
C LEU A 47 16.95 -50.34 -9.84
N ARG A 48 17.90 -50.08 -8.92
CA ARG A 48 17.88 -48.86 -8.09
C ARG A 48 18.07 -47.62 -8.96
N ASP A 49 17.48 -46.49 -8.53
CA ASP A 49 17.68 -45.22 -9.24
C ASP A 49 19.14 -44.79 -9.09
N ARG A 50 19.90 -44.84 -10.18
CA ARG A 50 21.32 -44.45 -10.24
C ARG A 50 21.56 -42.94 -10.04
N ARG A 51 20.51 -42.14 -9.89
CA ARG A 51 20.59 -40.75 -9.41
C ARG A 51 20.80 -40.68 -7.90
N LEU A 52 20.36 -41.68 -7.15
CA LEU A 52 20.59 -41.78 -5.72
C LEU A 52 22.10 -41.88 -5.46
N GLY A 53 22.66 -40.96 -4.68
CA GLY A 53 24.09 -40.88 -4.39
C GLY A 53 24.93 -40.06 -5.39
N LYS A 54 24.39 -39.65 -6.54
CA LYS A 54 25.09 -38.75 -7.47
C LYS A 54 24.71 -37.30 -7.22
N ILE A 55 25.72 -36.43 -7.06
CA ILE A 55 25.51 -34.99 -6.98
C ILE A 55 25.02 -34.50 -8.34
N SER A 56 23.85 -33.85 -8.37
CA SER A 56 23.29 -33.28 -9.60
C SER A 56 24.23 -32.20 -10.15
N THR A 57 24.49 -32.21 -11.45
CA THR A 57 25.23 -31.14 -12.13
C THR A 57 24.47 -29.80 -12.13
N ARG A 58 23.17 -29.82 -11.81
CA ARG A 58 22.33 -28.64 -11.63
C ARG A 58 22.23 -28.19 -10.16
N ARG A 59 23.00 -28.81 -9.26
CA ARG A 59 23.03 -28.44 -7.85
C ARG A 59 23.68 -27.06 -7.71
N VAL A 60 23.05 -26.18 -6.95
CA VAL A 60 23.62 -24.89 -6.60
C VAL A 60 24.91 -25.11 -5.78
N PRO A 61 26.03 -24.43 -6.11
CA PRO A 61 27.27 -24.53 -5.35
C PRO A 61 27.07 -24.20 -3.87
N ALA A 62 27.73 -24.93 -2.98
CA ALA A 62 27.57 -24.73 -1.55
C ALA A 62 28.02 -23.33 -1.10
N GLU A 63 29.10 -22.81 -1.68
CA GLU A 63 29.61 -21.46 -1.44
C GLU A 63 28.55 -20.39 -1.72
N ALA A 64 27.87 -20.51 -2.85
CA ALA A 64 26.85 -19.56 -3.27
C ALA A 64 25.56 -19.68 -2.42
N ILE A 65 25.32 -20.83 -1.79
CA ILE A 65 24.29 -20.96 -0.74
C ILE A 65 24.72 -20.21 0.51
N GLU A 66 25.95 -20.41 0.98
CA GLU A 66 26.43 -19.74 2.20
C GLU A 66 26.48 -18.22 2.04
N GLU A 67 26.95 -17.72 0.89
CA GLU A 67 26.93 -16.28 0.56
C GLU A 67 25.51 -15.69 0.69
N MET A 68 24.51 -16.38 0.14
CA MET A 68 23.11 -15.96 0.24
C MET A 68 22.58 -16.00 1.69
N LEU A 69 23.00 -16.99 2.48
CA LEU A 69 22.63 -17.08 3.91
C LEU A 69 23.31 -15.99 4.74
N GLU A 70 24.59 -15.70 4.51
CA GLU A 70 25.33 -14.61 5.15
C GLU A 70 24.74 -13.25 4.80
N LEU A 71 24.39 -13.04 3.53
CA LEU A 71 23.73 -11.83 3.07
C LEU A 71 22.39 -11.63 3.79
N TYR A 72 21.61 -12.71 3.99
CA TYR A 72 20.39 -12.64 4.78
C TYR A 72 20.68 -12.25 6.24
N ARG A 73 21.64 -12.92 6.90
CA ARG A 73 22.00 -12.66 8.31
C ARG A 73 22.46 -11.22 8.54
N ASN A 74 23.29 -10.69 7.63
CA ASN A 74 23.99 -9.43 7.87
C ASN A 74 23.21 -8.21 7.37
N ARG A 75 22.40 -8.36 6.31
CA ARG A 75 21.75 -7.22 5.65
C ARG A 75 20.22 -7.29 5.61
N TYR A 76 19.64 -8.48 5.53
CA TYR A 76 18.20 -8.66 5.31
C TYR A 76 17.51 -9.45 6.44
N LEU A 77 18.09 -9.43 7.64
CA LEU A 77 17.55 -10.16 8.77
C LEU A 77 16.13 -9.67 9.09
N GLY A 78 15.20 -10.61 9.26
CA GLY A 78 13.78 -10.32 9.51
C GLY A 78 12.97 -9.95 8.26
N TRP A 79 13.57 -9.92 7.07
CA TRP A 79 12.83 -9.72 5.83
C TRP A 79 12.00 -10.95 5.48
N ASN A 80 10.81 -10.75 4.93
CA ASN A 80 10.06 -11.88 4.39
C ASN A 80 10.81 -12.47 3.19
N VAL A 81 10.74 -13.79 3.01
CA VAL A 81 11.49 -14.51 1.97
C VAL A 81 11.22 -13.97 0.56
N LYS A 82 9.98 -13.55 0.29
CA LYS A 82 9.60 -13.08 -1.04
C LYS A 82 10.22 -11.73 -1.36
N HIS A 83 10.24 -10.83 -0.39
CA HIS A 83 10.84 -9.51 -0.48
C HIS A 83 12.37 -9.60 -0.56
N PHE A 84 12.99 -10.49 0.22
CA PHE A 84 14.41 -10.80 0.09
C PHE A 84 14.75 -11.39 -1.28
N HIS A 85 13.97 -12.37 -1.77
CA HIS A 85 14.16 -12.94 -3.12
C HIS A 85 14.14 -11.89 -4.23
N GLU A 86 13.28 -10.88 -4.08
CA GLU A 86 13.20 -9.78 -5.04
C GLU A 86 14.46 -8.92 -5.05
N HIS A 87 15.07 -8.68 -3.88
CA HIS A 87 16.34 -7.96 -3.77
C HIS A 87 17.49 -8.80 -4.28
N LEU A 88 17.48 -10.11 -4.03
CA LEU A 88 18.49 -11.02 -4.57
C LEU A 88 18.56 -10.97 -6.10
N ILE A 89 17.40 -10.96 -6.78
CA ILE A 89 17.35 -10.84 -8.24
C ILE A 89 17.80 -9.45 -8.71
N ARG A 90 17.38 -8.40 -8.01
CA ARG A 90 17.58 -7.01 -8.45
C ARG A 90 19.01 -6.51 -8.19
N ASP A 91 19.58 -6.85 -7.04
CA ASP A 91 20.76 -6.19 -6.49
C ASP A 91 21.98 -7.11 -6.35
N HIS A 92 21.82 -8.43 -6.47
CA HIS A 92 22.87 -9.42 -6.12
C HIS A 92 23.09 -10.49 -7.20
N ASP A 93 22.58 -10.30 -8.43
CA ASP A 93 22.76 -11.22 -9.56
C ASP A 93 22.32 -12.69 -9.31
N PHE A 94 21.45 -12.92 -8.31
CA PHE A 94 20.93 -14.26 -8.04
C PHE A 94 19.76 -14.61 -8.96
N SER A 95 19.86 -15.73 -9.66
CA SER A 95 18.85 -16.20 -10.63
C SER A 95 17.99 -17.38 -10.15
N TRP A 96 18.18 -17.84 -8.91
CA TRP A 96 17.48 -19.03 -8.42
C TRP A 96 16.02 -18.78 -8.03
N GLY A 97 15.23 -19.85 -8.16
CA GLY A 97 13.80 -19.82 -7.88
C GLY A 97 13.48 -19.56 -6.40
N TYR A 98 12.39 -18.84 -6.16
CA TYR A 98 11.87 -18.54 -4.83
C TYR A 98 11.78 -19.77 -3.90
N THR A 99 11.29 -20.90 -4.42
CA THR A 99 11.11 -22.13 -3.63
C THR A 99 12.44 -22.67 -3.10
N PHE A 100 13.51 -22.56 -3.88
CA PHE A 100 14.84 -22.98 -3.47
C PHE A 100 15.33 -22.12 -2.30
N ILE A 101 15.29 -20.80 -2.45
CA ILE A 101 15.75 -19.84 -1.43
C ILE A 101 14.96 -20.01 -0.14
N LYS A 102 13.64 -20.13 -0.25
CA LYS A 102 12.76 -20.40 0.90
C LYS A 102 13.16 -21.68 1.65
N THR A 103 13.50 -22.73 0.92
CA THR A 103 13.89 -24.01 1.53
C THR A 103 15.23 -23.87 2.26
N GLN A 104 16.21 -23.18 1.66
CA GLN A 104 17.51 -22.95 2.30
C GLN A 104 17.38 -22.11 3.58
N LEU A 105 16.63 -21.01 3.54
CA LEU A 105 16.42 -20.15 4.72
C LEU A 105 15.71 -20.88 5.86
N HIS A 106 14.74 -21.75 5.56
CA HIS A 106 14.10 -22.59 6.57
C HIS A 106 15.04 -23.66 7.12
N ALA A 107 15.84 -24.31 6.25
CA ALA A 107 16.81 -25.32 6.68
C ALA A 107 17.89 -24.72 7.60
N ALA A 108 18.31 -23.48 7.31
CA ALA A 108 19.25 -22.72 8.13
C ALA A 108 18.62 -22.10 9.40
N GLY A 109 17.31 -22.24 9.63
CA GLY A 109 16.61 -21.68 10.79
C GLY A 109 16.49 -20.14 10.77
N LEU A 110 16.78 -19.48 9.65
CA LEU A 110 16.78 -18.02 9.54
C LEU A 110 15.39 -17.42 9.36
N VAL A 111 14.41 -18.24 8.98
CA VAL A 111 13.01 -17.83 8.82
C VAL A 111 12.07 -18.85 9.44
N GLU A 112 11.16 -18.36 10.27
CA GLU A 112 10.11 -19.18 10.88
C GLU A 112 9.03 -19.58 9.87
N ARG A 113 8.45 -20.76 10.08
CA ARG A 113 7.29 -21.19 9.31
C ARG A 113 6.06 -20.43 9.79
N ALA A 114 5.45 -19.69 8.87
CA ALA A 114 4.21 -18.97 9.15
C ALA A 114 3.10 -19.92 9.65
N LYS A 115 2.36 -19.49 10.68
CA LYS A 115 1.19 -20.22 11.21
C LYS A 115 0.12 -20.36 10.12
N ARG A 116 -0.60 -21.49 10.12
CA ARG A 116 -1.69 -21.75 9.18
C ARG A 116 -2.76 -20.67 9.35
N ARG A 117 -3.13 -19.99 8.27
CA ARG A 117 -4.17 -18.94 8.30
C ARG A 117 -5.53 -19.55 8.64
N GLY A 118 -6.31 -18.84 9.47
CA GLY A 118 -7.67 -19.20 9.84
C GLY A 118 -8.66 -19.16 8.66
N ALA A 119 -9.92 -19.53 8.94
CA ALA A 119 -10.97 -19.70 7.94
C ALA A 119 -11.15 -18.48 7.03
N HIS A 120 -11.44 -18.76 5.75
CA HIS A 120 -11.55 -17.80 4.67
C HIS A 120 -12.81 -16.93 4.89
N ARG A 121 -12.64 -15.69 5.37
CA ARG A 121 -13.75 -14.73 5.45
C ARG A 121 -14.17 -14.26 4.05
N ARG A 122 -15.47 -14.02 3.87
CA ARG A 122 -16.06 -13.60 2.59
C ARG A 122 -15.46 -12.24 2.19
N LYS A 123 -14.94 -12.15 0.96
CA LYS A 123 -14.29 -10.94 0.44
C LYS A 123 -15.34 -10.09 -0.27
N ARG A 124 -15.35 -8.77 -0.02
CA ARG A 124 -16.08 -7.83 -0.85
C ARG A 124 -15.51 -7.84 -2.27
N GLU A 125 -16.40 -7.83 -3.26
CA GLU A 125 -15.99 -7.60 -4.64
C GLU A 125 -15.43 -6.19 -4.83
N ARG A 126 -14.57 -6.07 -5.85
CA ARG A 126 -13.97 -4.80 -6.25
C ARG A 126 -14.95 -4.01 -7.10
N LYS A 127 -14.83 -2.69 -7.08
CA LYS A 127 -15.47 -1.87 -8.10
C LYS A 127 -14.92 -2.22 -9.49
N PRO A 128 -15.76 -2.13 -10.53
CA PRO A 128 -15.37 -2.57 -11.87
C PRO A 128 -14.34 -1.66 -12.55
N CYS A 129 -14.40 -0.34 -12.38
CA CYS A 129 -13.45 0.62 -12.95
C CYS A 129 -12.74 1.47 -11.90
N GLU A 130 -11.59 2.04 -12.27
CA GLU A 130 -10.83 2.94 -11.40
C GLU A 130 -11.60 4.22 -11.11
N GLY A 131 -11.37 4.83 -9.94
CA GLY A 131 -12.00 6.08 -9.54
C GLY A 131 -13.45 5.94 -9.05
N MET A 132 -14.08 4.77 -9.13
CA MET A 132 -15.43 4.58 -8.57
C MET A 132 -15.43 4.66 -7.04
N MET A 133 -14.39 4.15 -6.40
CA MET A 133 -14.25 4.15 -4.95
C MET A 133 -12.78 4.19 -4.58
N LEU A 134 -12.42 5.19 -3.80
CA LEU A 134 -11.13 5.23 -3.12
C LEU A 134 -11.29 4.81 -1.67
N HIS A 135 -10.25 4.24 -1.10
CA HIS A 135 -10.10 3.99 0.33
C HIS A 135 -9.05 4.96 0.86
N GLN A 136 -9.38 5.76 1.87
CA GLN A 136 -8.39 6.47 2.67
C GLN A 136 -8.41 5.91 4.09
N ASP A 137 -7.24 5.56 4.57
CA ASP A 137 -7.08 4.93 5.88
C ASP A 137 -5.68 5.24 6.43
N GLY A 138 -5.54 5.19 7.75
CA GLY A 138 -4.32 5.45 8.49
C GLY A 138 -3.83 4.20 9.20
N SER A 139 -2.51 4.05 9.33
CA SER A 139 -1.93 2.99 10.15
C SER A 139 -0.81 3.51 11.04
N ARG A 140 -1.05 3.40 12.35
CA ARG A 140 -0.07 3.60 13.42
C ARG A 140 0.94 2.46 13.43
N HIS A 141 2.23 2.77 13.29
CA HIS A 141 3.32 1.78 13.37
C HIS A 141 4.68 2.44 13.59
N ALA A 142 5.68 1.66 14.01
CA ALA A 142 7.08 2.07 14.04
C ALA A 142 7.67 2.05 12.61
N TRP A 143 7.30 3.04 11.80
CA TRP A 143 7.69 3.12 10.38
C TRP A 143 9.17 3.46 10.18
N LEU A 144 9.77 4.21 11.10
CA LEU A 144 11.17 4.59 11.08
C LEU A 144 11.89 3.89 12.25
N ALA A 145 13.02 3.27 11.95
CA ALA A 145 13.78 2.53 12.95
C ALA A 145 14.27 3.44 14.08
N GLY A 146 14.00 3.06 15.32
CA GLY A 146 14.42 3.80 16.52
C GLY A 146 13.63 5.08 16.81
N GLN A 147 12.57 5.38 16.05
CA GLN A 147 11.68 6.52 16.27
C GLN A 147 10.38 6.08 16.95
N PRO A 148 9.62 7.01 17.58
CA PRO A 148 8.25 6.76 18.00
C PRO A 148 7.36 6.28 16.85
N GLU A 149 6.23 5.66 17.19
CA GLU A 149 5.23 5.32 16.19
C GLU A 149 4.74 6.57 15.45
N LEU A 150 4.48 6.41 14.16
CA LEU A 150 3.94 7.42 13.27
C LEU A 150 2.70 6.86 12.58
N ASP A 151 1.91 7.73 11.97
CA ASP A 151 0.78 7.32 11.15
C ASP A 151 1.15 7.40 9.67
N LEU A 152 0.99 6.29 8.96
CA LEU A 152 1.06 6.26 7.50
C LEU A 152 -0.35 6.43 6.95
N ILE A 153 -0.57 7.55 6.26
CA ILE A 153 -1.84 7.83 5.57
C ILE A 153 -1.73 7.28 4.16
N VAL A 154 -2.72 6.53 3.71
CA VAL A 154 -2.74 5.93 2.38
C VAL A 154 -4.09 6.16 1.71
N THR A 155 -4.05 6.68 0.49
CA THR A 155 -5.21 6.74 -0.41
C THR A 155 -5.02 5.72 -1.54
N MET A 156 -5.91 4.72 -1.61
CA MET A 156 -5.83 3.64 -2.60
C MET A 156 -7.13 3.45 -3.39
N ASP A 157 -7.00 2.94 -4.61
CA ASP A 157 -8.14 2.60 -5.46
C ASP A 157 -8.70 1.20 -5.17
N ASP A 158 -10.02 1.08 -5.12
CA ASP A 158 -10.69 -0.18 -4.83
C ASP A 158 -10.56 -1.23 -5.95
N ALA A 159 -10.65 -0.78 -7.20
CA ALA A 159 -10.66 -1.63 -8.39
C ALA A 159 -9.26 -2.22 -8.62
N THR A 160 -8.24 -1.38 -8.55
CA THR A 160 -6.87 -1.73 -8.93
C THR A 160 -5.97 -2.05 -7.73
N SER A 161 -6.32 -1.61 -6.52
CA SER A 161 -5.41 -1.57 -5.35
C SER A 161 -4.19 -0.67 -5.55
N LYS A 162 -4.21 0.22 -6.55
CA LYS A 162 -3.15 1.19 -6.77
C LYS A 162 -3.19 2.22 -5.65
N LEU A 163 -2.03 2.49 -5.05
CA LEU A 163 -1.86 3.56 -4.09
C LEU A 163 -1.61 4.86 -4.86
N TYR A 164 -2.48 5.86 -4.68
CA TYR A 164 -2.32 7.17 -5.33
C TYR A 164 -1.57 8.17 -4.45
N SER A 165 -1.68 8.03 -3.13
CA SER A 165 -0.95 8.82 -2.14
C SER A 165 -0.58 7.93 -0.96
N ALA A 166 0.64 8.11 -0.43
CA ALA A 166 1.09 7.52 0.81
C ALA A 166 2.17 8.38 1.46
N PHE A 167 2.03 8.73 2.74
CA PHE A 167 3.02 9.54 3.46
C PHE A 167 2.86 9.40 4.98
N LEU A 168 3.95 9.63 5.69
CA LEU A 168 4.07 9.61 7.15
C LEU A 168 3.73 10.97 7.75
N VAL A 169 2.99 10.93 8.84
CA VAL A 169 2.70 12.08 9.72
C VAL A 169 2.85 11.66 11.19
N ALA A 170 3.04 12.63 12.07
CA ALA A 170 3.15 12.37 13.50
C ALA A 170 1.85 11.78 14.08
N GLU A 171 0.72 12.32 13.66
CA GLU A 171 -0.63 11.90 14.06
C GLU A 171 -1.62 12.15 12.91
N GLU A 172 -2.49 11.18 12.65
CA GLU A 172 -3.57 11.29 11.68
C GLU A 172 -4.60 12.36 12.11
N GLY A 173 -5.07 13.14 11.15
CA GLY A 173 -6.20 14.02 11.36
C GLY A 173 -6.69 14.70 10.09
N THR A 174 -7.53 15.72 10.25
CA THR A 174 -8.13 16.45 9.12
C THR A 174 -7.11 16.94 8.09
N ALA A 175 -5.98 17.50 8.56
CA ALA A 175 -4.96 18.07 7.68
C ALA A 175 -4.29 16.97 6.82
N SER A 176 -3.95 15.83 7.43
CA SER A 176 -3.34 14.72 6.71
C SER A 176 -4.34 14.05 5.76
N SER A 177 -5.62 13.91 6.14
CA SER A 177 -6.65 13.44 5.21
C SER A 177 -6.75 14.36 3.99
N PHE A 178 -6.81 15.68 4.19
CA PHE A 178 -6.84 16.64 3.09
C PHE A 178 -5.60 16.61 2.22
N GLN A 179 -4.40 16.44 2.77
CA GLN A 179 -3.19 16.27 1.98
C GLN A 179 -3.30 15.05 1.05
N GLY A 180 -3.68 13.88 1.57
CA GLY A 180 -3.80 12.66 0.76
C GLY A 180 -4.92 12.73 -0.29
N LEU A 181 -6.01 13.43 0.01
CA LEU A 181 -7.07 13.70 -0.97
C LEU A 181 -6.61 14.71 -2.02
N MET A 182 -5.89 15.76 -1.64
CA MET A 182 -5.36 16.77 -2.56
C MET A 182 -4.39 16.14 -3.57
N GLU A 183 -3.40 15.40 -3.08
CA GLU A 183 -2.42 14.70 -3.91
C GLU A 183 -3.11 13.78 -4.92
N THR A 184 -4.13 13.04 -4.46
CA THR A 184 -4.87 12.11 -5.31
C THR A 184 -5.75 12.83 -6.33
N PHE A 185 -6.55 13.81 -5.89
CA PHE A 185 -7.53 14.48 -6.74
C PHE A 185 -6.88 15.40 -7.76
N ALA A 186 -5.76 16.05 -7.41
CA ALA A 186 -4.98 16.83 -8.36
C ALA A 186 -4.35 15.94 -9.44
N ALA A 187 -3.90 14.73 -9.08
CA ALA A 187 -3.25 13.82 -10.03
C ALA A 187 -4.23 12.97 -10.86
N LYS A 188 -5.44 12.70 -10.36
CA LYS A 188 -6.39 11.76 -10.99
C LYS A 188 -7.75 12.36 -11.29
N GLY A 189 -8.18 13.36 -10.54
CA GLY A 189 -9.56 13.86 -10.54
C GLY A 189 -10.37 13.36 -9.35
N LEU A 190 -11.64 13.76 -9.30
CA LEU A 190 -12.60 13.41 -8.26
C LEU A 190 -13.14 11.99 -8.49
N PRO A 191 -13.11 11.10 -7.48
CA PRO A 191 -13.75 9.80 -7.55
C PRO A 191 -15.26 9.91 -7.32
N SER A 192 -16.00 8.84 -7.61
CA SER A 192 -17.44 8.80 -7.30
C SER A 192 -17.70 8.68 -5.79
N SER A 193 -16.86 7.93 -5.07
CA SER A 193 -17.01 7.70 -3.63
C SER A 193 -15.67 7.59 -2.90
N LEU A 194 -15.68 7.96 -1.62
CA LEU A 194 -14.57 7.78 -0.69
C LEU A 194 -15.02 6.88 0.47
N TYR A 195 -14.28 5.81 0.69
CA TYR A 195 -14.46 4.86 1.77
C TYR A 195 -13.44 5.11 2.87
N THR A 196 -13.88 5.39 4.09
CA THR A 196 -12.99 5.67 5.23
C THR A 196 -13.45 4.91 6.46
N ASP A 197 -12.59 4.87 7.48
CA ASP A 197 -13.02 4.44 8.79
C ASP A 197 -13.93 5.50 9.46
N ARG A 198 -14.24 5.26 10.75
CA ARG A 198 -15.09 6.15 11.55
C ARG A 198 -14.29 7.05 12.48
N GLY A 199 -13.05 7.39 12.10
CA GLY A 199 -12.23 8.37 12.79
C GLY A 199 -12.97 9.70 12.97
N SER A 200 -12.70 10.39 14.07
CA SER A 200 -13.39 11.62 14.47
C SER A 200 -13.25 12.76 13.46
N HIS A 201 -12.18 12.73 12.64
CA HIS A 201 -11.95 13.70 11.57
C HIS A 201 -12.76 13.38 10.30
N TYR A 202 -13.18 12.13 10.08
CA TYR A 202 -14.10 11.73 9.01
C TYR A 202 -15.56 11.90 9.43
N PHE A 203 -15.95 11.41 10.61
CA PHE A 203 -17.34 11.39 11.06
C PHE A 203 -17.50 11.86 12.50
N VAL A 204 -18.59 12.57 12.76
CA VAL A 204 -19.02 12.85 14.13
C VAL A 204 -19.74 11.63 14.68
N THR A 205 -19.25 11.14 15.82
CA THR A 205 -19.86 10.04 16.57
C THR A 205 -20.23 10.58 17.95
N LEU A 206 -21.52 10.69 18.26
CA LEU A 206 -22.01 11.30 19.51
C LEU A 206 -21.71 10.43 20.74
N LYS A 207 -21.76 9.10 20.58
CA LYS A 207 -21.34 8.11 21.58
C LYS A 207 -20.58 6.97 20.91
N ALA A 208 -19.49 6.53 21.54
CA ALA A 208 -18.69 5.43 21.03
C ALA A 208 -19.55 4.17 20.80
N GLY A 209 -19.51 3.64 19.58
CA GLY A 209 -20.30 2.45 19.19
C GLY A 209 -21.60 2.74 18.45
N GLU A 210 -22.11 3.97 18.46
CA GLU A 210 -23.31 4.35 17.71
C GLU A 210 -23.03 4.59 16.21
N ALA A 211 -24.10 4.72 15.41
CA ALA A 211 -24.01 5.08 14.00
C ALA A 211 -23.45 6.50 13.83
N VAL A 212 -22.78 6.77 12.70
CA VAL A 212 -22.25 8.11 12.44
C VAL A 212 -23.37 9.11 12.18
N ASP A 213 -23.23 10.32 12.71
CA ASP A 213 -24.16 11.41 12.41
C ASP A 213 -23.88 11.98 11.02
N LYS A 214 -24.76 11.70 10.07
CA LYS A 214 -24.66 12.21 8.69
C LYS A 214 -25.14 13.65 8.54
N SER A 215 -25.83 14.19 9.55
CA SER A 215 -26.34 15.57 9.54
C SER A 215 -25.25 16.58 9.93
N ARG A 216 -24.40 16.22 10.90
CA ARG A 216 -23.29 17.05 11.36
C ARG A 216 -21.99 16.65 10.68
N LEU A 217 -21.62 17.43 9.67
CA LEU A 217 -20.41 17.18 8.89
C LEU A 217 -19.15 17.65 9.63
N THR A 218 -18.12 16.81 9.57
CA THR A 218 -16.73 17.19 9.87
C THR A 218 -16.18 18.08 8.75
N GLN A 219 -14.95 18.58 8.91
CA GLN A 219 -14.27 19.31 7.84
C GLN A 219 -14.14 18.45 6.57
N VAL A 220 -13.80 17.17 6.71
CA VAL A 220 -13.68 16.22 5.60
C VAL A 220 -15.04 15.94 4.98
N GLY A 221 -16.05 15.60 5.78
CA GLY A 221 -17.41 15.36 5.29
C GLY A 221 -18.00 16.57 4.56
N ARG A 222 -17.73 17.79 5.05
CA ARG A 222 -18.13 19.04 4.38
C ARG A 222 -17.45 19.19 3.02
N ALA A 223 -16.14 18.95 2.94
CA ALA A 223 -15.42 19.05 1.68
C ALA A 223 -15.93 18.05 0.64
N LEU A 224 -16.11 16.77 1.04
CA LEU A 224 -16.60 15.72 0.15
C LEU A 224 -18.02 16.01 -0.36
N ARG A 225 -18.90 16.49 0.52
CA ARG A 225 -20.25 16.92 0.13
C ARG A 225 -20.21 18.06 -0.88
N GLN A 226 -19.33 19.04 -0.71
CA GLN A 226 -19.17 20.16 -1.65
C GLN A 226 -18.63 19.70 -3.00
N LEU A 227 -17.79 18.67 -3.03
CA LEU A 227 -17.25 18.05 -4.25
C LEU A 227 -18.20 17.04 -4.90
N GLY A 228 -19.35 16.74 -4.29
CA GLY A 228 -20.29 15.74 -4.80
C GLY A 228 -19.80 14.29 -4.66
N ILE A 229 -18.83 14.03 -3.78
CA ILE A 229 -18.28 12.69 -3.53
C ILE A 229 -19.09 12.00 -2.43
N GLU A 230 -19.54 10.76 -2.69
CA GLU A 230 -20.21 9.95 -1.67
C GLU A 230 -19.21 9.50 -0.59
N HIS A 231 -19.45 9.88 0.67
CA HIS A 231 -18.60 9.48 1.79
C HIS A 231 -19.19 8.26 2.53
N ILE A 232 -18.49 7.13 2.46
CA ILE A 232 -18.96 5.83 2.93
C ILE A 232 -18.18 5.41 4.19
N PRO A 233 -18.83 5.33 5.37
CA PRO A 233 -18.20 4.84 6.61
C PRO A 233 -18.04 3.32 6.63
N ALA A 234 -16.91 2.85 7.15
CA ALA A 234 -16.65 1.44 7.40
C ALA A 234 -17.36 0.93 8.68
N TYR A 235 -18.39 0.10 8.52
CA TYR A 235 -19.11 -0.53 9.63
C TYR A 235 -18.70 -1.97 9.94
N SER A 236 -18.04 -2.67 9.01
CA SER A 236 -17.69 -4.08 9.19
C SER A 236 -16.22 -4.38 8.88
N PRO A 237 -15.61 -5.32 9.62
CA PRO A 237 -14.25 -5.81 9.32
C PRO A 237 -14.12 -6.38 7.90
N GLU A 238 -15.18 -6.98 7.38
CA GLU A 238 -15.23 -7.53 6.02
C GLU A 238 -15.04 -6.46 4.94
N ALA A 239 -15.51 -5.24 5.22
CA ALA A 239 -15.38 -4.12 4.32
C ALA A 239 -14.00 -3.41 4.43
N ARG A 240 -13.31 -3.53 5.57
CA ARG A 240 -11.92 -3.04 5.78
C ARG A 240 -10.83 -4.02 5.35
N GLY A 241 -11.14 -5.30 5.16
CA GLY A 241 -10.17 -6.36 4.89
C GLY A 241 -9.28 -6.19 3.65
N ARG A 242 -9.56 -5.25 2.74
CA ARG A 242 -8.61 -4.88 1.65
C ARG A 242 -7.54 -3.91 2.15
N SER A 243 -7.93 -2.83 2.83
CA SER A 243 -7.00 -1.88 3.45
C SER A 243 -6.11 -2.59 4.48
N GLU A 244 -6.67 -3.47 5.31
CA GLU A 244 -5.88 -4.24 6.30
C GLU A 244 -4.79 -5.11 5.66
N ARG A 245 -5.10 -5.78 4.54
CA ARG A 245 -4.10 -6.60 3.82
C ARG A 245 -3.02 -5.74 3.17
N MET A 246 -3.41 -4.58 2.66
CA MET A 246 -2.50 -3.59 2.09
C MET A 246 -1.56 -3.09 3.18
N PHE A 247 -2.07 -2.66 4.34
CA PHE A 247 -1.24 -2.25 5.47
C PHE A 247 -0.38 -3.35 6.04
N SER A 248 -0.86 -4.59 6.12
CA SER A 248 0.00 -5.73 6.51
C SER A 248 1.20 -5.89 5.58
N THR A 249 1.04 -5.59 4.29
CA THR A 249 2.15 -5.61 3.33
C THR A 249 3.07 -4.40 3.52
N LEU A 250 2.50 -3.21 3.77
CA LEU A 250 3.28 -2.01 4.02
C LEU A 250 4.08 -2.10 5.31
N GLN A 251 3.46 -2.47 6.43
CA GLN A 251 4.11 -2.64 7.74
C GLN A 251 5.26 -3.65 7.69
N ASP A 252 5.12 -4.71 6.89
CA ASP A 252 6.19 -5.70 6.76
C ASP A 252 7.36 -5.24 5.87
N ARG A 253 7.12 -4.39 4.87
CA ARG A 253 8.10 -4.08 3.81
C ARG A 253 8.67 -2.67 3.90
N LEU A 254 7.82 -1.66 4.11
CA LEU A 254 8.22 -0.26 4.07
C LEU A 254 9.25 0.11 5.14
N PRO A 255 9.12 -0.29 6.44
CA PRO A 255 10.14 0.03 7.44
C PRO A 255 11.52 -0.53 7.08
N LYS A 256 11.54 -1.71 6.46
CA LYS A 256 12.78 -2.39 6.04
C LYS A 256 13.44 -1.70 4.85
N GLU A 257 12.64 -1.22 3.90
CA GLU A 257 13.12 -0.43 2.75
C GLU A 257 13.67 0.93 3.20
N LEU A 258 12.97 1.61 4.12
CA LEU A 258 13.44 2.88 4.71
C LEU A 258 14.77 2.68 5.45
N ALA A 259 14.87 1.63 6.27
CA ALA A 259 16.09 1.29 6.98
C ALA A 259 17.24 0.92 6.03
N LEU A 260 16.97 0.16 4.96
CA LEU A 260 17.95 -0.18 3.93
C LEU A 260 18.49 1.05 3.20
N ALA A 261 17.64 2.06 2.99
CA ALA A 261 18.01 3.34 2.40
C ALA A 261 18.69 4.31 3.40
N GLY A 262 18.82 3.93 4.68
CA GLY A 262 19.42 4.77 5.72
C GLY A 262 18.57 6.00 6.10
N ILE A 263 17.25 5.95 5.89
CA ILE A 263 16.34 7.07 6.11
C ILE A 263 15.84 7.08 7.56
N ALA A 264 15.97 8.22 8.25
CA ALA A 264 15.64 8.36 9.66
C ALA A 264 14.67 9.52 9.99
N ASP A 265 14.39 10.41 9.03
CA ASP A 265 13.49 11.55 9.19
C ASP A 265 12.25 11.44 8.30
N ILE A 266 11.15 12.08 8.74
CA ILE A 266 9.84 12.00 8.09
C ILE A 266 9.87 12.61 6.68
N GLU A 267 10.63 13.68 6.47
CA GLU A 267 10.64 14.41 5.20
C GLU A 267 11.35 13.58 4.11
N ALA A 268 12.52 13.03 4.41
CA ALA A 268 13.24 12.10 3.55
C ALA A 268 12.44 10.81 3.32
N ALA A 269 11.75 10.30 4.34
CA ALA A 269 10.87 9.14 4.20
C ALA A 269 9.73 9.41 3.22
N ASN A 270 9.06 10.56 3.34
CA ASN A 270 7.97 10.94 2.44
C ASN A 270 8.44 11.13 1.00
N ARG A 271 9.62 11.72 0.79
CA ARG A 271 10.23 11.78 -0.55
C ARG A 271 10.50 10.39 -1.12
N PHE A 272 11.12 9.50 -0.34
CA PHE A 272 11.41 8.14 -0.78
C PHE A 272 10.13 7.35 -1.06
N ILE A 273 9.11 7.50 -0.23
CA ILE A 273 7.81 6.86 -0.43
C ILE A 273 7.22 7.30 -1.77
N ALA A 274 7.14 8.61 -2.01
CA ALA A 274 6.53 9.15 -3.22
C ALA A 274 7.30 8.79 -4.50
N GLN A 275 8.63 8.89 -4.47
CA GLN A 275 9.46 8.82 -5.67
C GLN A 275 9.95 7.41 -6.01
N THR A 276 10.13 6.54 -5.00
CA THR A 276 10.79 5.24 -5.18
C THR A 276 9.87 4.09 -4.78
N TYR A 277 9.36 4.11 -3.55
CA TYR A 277 8.62 2.97 -3.02
C TYR A 277 7.22 2.83 -3.64
N LEU A 278 6.45 3.92 -3.75
CA LEU A 278 5.08 3.90 -4.27
C LEU A 278 5.02 3.41 -5.74
N PRO A 279 5.87 3.87 -6.67
CA PRO A 279 5.91 3.31 -8.03
C PRO A 279 6.25 1.81 -8.05
N ALA A 280 7.27 1.38 -7.29
CA ALA A 280 7.68 -0.02 -7.21
C ALA A 280 6.58 -0.91 -6.59
N HIS A 281 5.92 -0.41 -5.54
CA HIS A 281 4.80 -1.07 -4.89
C HIS A 281 3.64 -1.27 -5.87
N ASN A 282 3.26 -0.21 -6.59
CA ASN A 282 2.17 -0.27 -7.56
C ASN A 282 2.48 -1.22 -8.71
N ALA A 283 3.71 -1.22 -9.24
CA ALA A 283 4.12 -2.17 -10.27
C ALA A 283 4.04 -3.64 -9.80
N ARG A 284 4.22 -3.89 -8.50
CA ARG A 284 4.20 -5.23 -7.90
C ARG A 284 2.80 -5.72 -7.56
N PHE A 285 1.97 -4.85 -6.99
CA PHE A 285 0.76 -5.26 -6.28
C PHE A 285 -0.55 -4.77 -6.91
N ALA A 286 -0.49 -3.75 -7.78
CA ALA A 286 -1.68 -3.31 -8.48
C ALA A 286 -2.20 -4.42 -9.42
N ARG A 287 -3.49 -4.37 -9.68
CA ARG A 287 -4.19 -5.28 -10.58
C ARG A 287 -4.93 -4.47 -11.64
N PRO A 288 -5.11 -5.03 -12.85
CA PRO A 288 -5.99 -4.41 -13.82
C PRO A 288 -7.41 -4.32 -13.27
N ALA A 289 -8.09 -3.21 -13.56
CA ALA A 289 -9.52 -3.07 -13.31
C ALA A 289 -10.29 -4.06 -14.21
N ALA A 290 -11.53 -4.39 -13.80
CA ALA A 290 -12.37 -5.29 -14.59
C ALA A 290 -12.84 -4.63 -15.89
N VAL A 291 -13.07 -3.31 -15.84
CA VAL A 291 -13.41 -2.46 -16.98
C VAL A 291 -12.26 -1.48 -17.21
N GLN A 292 -11.78 -1.39 -18.44
CA GLN A 292 -10.73 -0.46 -18.85
C GLN A 292 -11.32 0.93 -19.12
N ASP A 293 -11.83 1.56 -18.08
CA ASP A 293 -12.39 2.90 -18.09
C ASP A 293 -12.09 3.58 -16.75
N SER A 294 -12.33 4.89 -16.67
CA SER A 294 -12.08 5.71 -15.49
C SER A 294 -13.33 6.48 -15.09
N ALA A 295 -13.74 6.32 -13.83
CA ALA A 295 -14.82 7.10 -13.22
C ALA A 295 -14.33 8.44 -12.64
N PHE A 296 -13.07 8.79 -12.83
CA PHE A 296 -12.54 10.07 -12.37
C PHE A 296 -13.06 11.24 -13.20
N VAL A 297 -13.38 12.33 -12.52
CA VAL A 297 -13.74 13.61 -13.15
C VAL A 297 -12.64 14.63 -12.89
N ALA A 298 -12.11 15.25 -13.94
CA ALA A 298 -11.09 16.29 -13.80
C ALA A 298 -11.57 17.42 -12.88
N ALA A 299 -10.68 17.90 -12.03
CA ALA A 299 -10.95 19.03 -11.13
C ALA A 299 -9.76 19.98 -11.13
N ASP A 300 -10.05 21.27 -11.02
CA ASP A 300 -9.03 22.30 -10.91
C ASP A 300 -8.36 22.24 -9.52
N PRO A 301 -7.02 22.04 -9.45
CA PRO A 301 -6.28 22.06 -8.20
C PRO A 301 -6.48 23.34 -7.35
N GLN A 302 -6.69 24.51 -7.98
CA GLN A 302 -6.95 25.74 -7.22
C GLN A 302 -8.32 25.69 -6.55
N GLN A 303 -9.36 25.24 -7.26
CA GLN A 303 -10.67 25.00 -6.67
C GLN A 303 -10.62 23.92 -5.57
N LEU A 304 -9.85 22.85 -5.77
CA LEU A 304 -9.66 21.82 -4.75
C LEU A 304 -9.08 22.42 -3.46
N ALA A 305 -8.08 23.29 -3.55
CA ALA A 305 -7.46 23.93 -2.38
C ALA A 305 -8.45 24.80 -1.59
N GLU A 306 -9.39 25.46 -2.27
CA GLU A 306 -10.44 26.25 -1.62
C GLU A 306 -11.49 25.39 -0.90
N ILE A 307 -11.57 24.09 -1.21
CA ILE A 307 -12.54 23.15 -0.62
C ILE A 307 -11.88 22.24 0.42
N LEU A 308 -10.73 21.65 0.10
CA LEU A 308 -9.91 20.78 0.95
C LEU A 308 -9.05 21.60 1.93
N CYS A 309 -9.69 22.54 2.62
CA CYS A 309 -9.09 23.39 3.64
C CYS A 309 -9.93 23.36 4.92
N ILE A 310 -9.31 23.60 6.07
CA ILE A 310 -10.04 23.76 7.33
C ILE A 310 -10.78 25.09 7.26
N GLN A 311 -12.08 25.08 7.56
CA GLN A 311 -12.90 26.30 7.63
C GLN A 311 -13.51 26.46 9.02
N GLU A 312 -13.30 27.63 9.62
CA GLU A 312 -13.89 27.97 10.91
C GLU A 312 -14.53 29.35 10.87
N GLU A 313 -15.70 29.48 11.48
CA GLU A 313 -16.32 30.78 11.71
C GLU A 313 -15.76 31.40 12.99
N ARG A 314 -15.42 32.68 12.88
CA ARG A 314 -14.87 33.49 13.97
C ARG A 314 -15.53 34.87 13.97
N VAL A 315 -15.58 35.48 15.14
CA VAL A 315 -16.05 36.86 15.30
C VAL A 315 -14.83 37.76 15.51
N VAL A 316 -14.77 38.85 14.76
CA VAL A 316 -13.67 39.82 14.86
C VAL A 316 -13.76 40.56 16.20
N ALA A 317 -12.63 40.59 16.92
CA ALA A 317 -12.50 41.26 18.21
C ALA A 317 -12.51 42.79 18.09
N ARG A 318 -12.55 43.50 19.23
CA ARG A 318 -12.62 44.97 19.28
C ARG A 318 -11.39 45.68 18.73
N ASP A 319 -10.25 45.02 18.74
CA ASP A 319 -8.97 45.47 18.17
C ASP A 319 -8.81 45.11 16.68
N ASN A 320 -9.90 44.69 16.02
CA ASN A 320 -9.92 44.28 14.61
C ASN A 320 -9.03 43.05 14.33
N THR A 321 -8.86 42.18 15.33
CA THR A 321 -8.14 40.90 15.18
C THR A 321 -9.09 39.70 15.14
N VAL A 322 -8.59 38.59 14.58
CA VAL A 322 -9.26 37.28 14.62
C VAL A 322 -8.36 36.29 15.34
N ALA A 323 -8.87 35.68 16.41
CA ALA A 323 -8.19 34.60 17.09
C ALA A 323 -8.39 33.28 16.33
N PHE A 324 -7.31 32.60 15.99
CA PHE A 324 -7.33 31.30 15.33
C PHE A 324 -6.20 30.42 15.86
N ALA A 325 -6.55 29.28 16.47
CA ALA A 325 -5.62 28.46 17.25
C ALA A 325 -4.82 29.30 18.27
N ARG A 326 -3.49 29.36 18.14
CA ARG A 326 -2.60 30.18 18.99
C ARG A 326 -2.24 31.54 18.37
N LEU A 327 -2.82 31.87 17.22
CA LEU A 327 -2.51 33.08 16.47
C LEU A 327 -3.56 34.17 16.70
N ARG A 328 -3.11 35.42 16.62
CA ARG A 328 -3.97 36.60 16.50
C ARG A 328 -3.69 37.26 15.16
N LEU A 329 -4.66 37.20 14.26
CA LEU A 329 -4.54 37.69 12.90
C LEU A 329 -5.10 39.11 12.83
N GLN A 330 -4.23 40.10 12.63
CA GLN A 330 -4.64 41.50 12.49
C GLN A 330 -5.22 41.73 11.09
N LEU A 331 -6.47 42.18 11.01
CA LEU A 331 -7.08 42.53 9.73
C LEU A 331 -6.53 43.88 9.22
N PRO A 332 -6.15 43.97 7.93
CA PRO A 332 -5.74 45.23 7.34
C PRO A 332 -6.93 46.20 7.29
N GLN A 333 -6.61 47.49 7.19
CA GLN A 333 -7.62 48.50 6.93
C GLN A 333 -8.22 48.25 5.54
N SER A 334 -9.56 48.28 5.45
CA SER A 334 -10.27 48.09 4.19
C SER A 334 -10.95 49.39 3.76
N PRO A 335 -10.88 49.77 2.47
CA PRO A 335 -11.60 50.92 1.95
C PRO A 335 -13.13 50.72 1.97
N ILE A 336 -13.60 49.48 2.09
CA ILE A 336 -15.03 49.13 2.07
C ILE A 336 -15.65 49.22 3.47
N ARG A 337 -14.83 49.09 4.51
CA ARG A 337 -15.27 49.12 5.90
C ARG A 337 -14.12 49.54 6.79
N HIS A 338 -14.32 50.62 7.55
CA HIS A 338 -13.31 51.16 8.47
C HIS A 338 -12.75 50.11 9.45
N HIS A 339 -13.60 49.21 9.96
CA HIS A 339 -13.19 48.05 10.76
C HIS A 339 -14.20 46.90 10.66
N PHE A 340 -13.75 45.67 10.87
CA PHE A 340 -14.60 44.47 10.86
C PHE A 340 -15.07 44.03 12.26
N VAL A 341 -14.84 44.83 13.31
CA VAL A 341 -15.27 44.54 14.69
C VAL A 341 -16.70 43.98 14.76
N LYS A 342 -16.88 42.86 15.48
CA LYS A 342 -18.13 42.09 15.63
C LYS A 342 -18.67 41.44 14.35
N ALA A 343 -18.02 41.59 13.20
CA ALA A 343 -18.39 40.84 12.00
C ALA A 343 -18.04 39.36 12.17
N THR A 344 -18.92 38.49 11.68
CA THR A 344 -18.61 37.07 11.51
C THR A 344 -17.79 36.90 10.23
N VAL A 345 -16.63 36.28 10.36
CA VAL A 345 -15.70 36.00 9.26
C VAL A 345 -15.38 34.51 9.23
N LYS A 346 -15.01 34.02 8.06
CA LYS A 346 -14.56 32.65 7.86
C LYS A 346 -13.04 32.64 7.73
N VAL A 347 -12.38 31.92 8.62
CA VAL A 347 -10.95 31.63 8.52
C VAL A 347 -10.79 30.32 7.75
N ARG A 348 -9.96 30.34 6.71
CA ARG A 348 -9.50 29.16 5.97
C ARG A 348 -8.06 28.89 6.33
N GLN A 349 -7.74 27.64 6.64
CA GLN A 349 -6.36 27.15 6.72
C GLN A 349 -6.14 26.12 5.62
N TYR A 350 -5.24 26.44 4.69
CA TYR A 350 -4.91 25.64 3.53
C TYR A 350 -3.87 24.56 3.87
N PRO A 351 -3.71 23.52 3.02
CA PRO A 351 -2.75 22.44 3.25
C PRO A 351 -1.29 22.89 3.39
N ASP A 352 -0.91 23.98 2.73
CA ASP A 352 0.44 24.59 2.83
C ASP A 352 0.66 25.40 4.13
N GLY A 353 -0.37 25.44 4.99
CA GLY A 353 -0.36 26.18 6.25
C GLY A 353 -0.69 27.67 6.10
N THR A 354 -0.91 28.18 4.87
CA THR A 354 -1.36 29.55 4.69
C THR A 354 -2.78 29.74 5.22
N LEU A 355 -3.07 30.96 5.64
CA LEU A 355 -4.35 31.34 6.20
C LEU A 355 -5.00 32.41 5.34
N ALA A 356 -6.31 32.34 5.17
CA ALA A 356 -7.08 33.42 4.57
C ALA A 356 -8.32 33.72 5.39
N ILE A 357 -8.67 35.00 5.47
CA ILE A 357 -9.88 35.45 6.12
C ILE A 357 -10.85 35.94 5.05
N PHE A 358 -12.09 35.49 5.14
CA PHE A 358 -13.17 35.83 4.25
C PHE A 358 -14.32 36.49 5.01
N HIS A 359 -14.90 37.54 4.40
CA HIS A 359 -16.18 38.11 4.83
C HIS A 359 -17.19 37.84 3.70
N GLY A 360 -18.13 36.93 3.96
CA GLY A 360 -18.93 36.33 2.89
C GLY A 360 -18.04 35.57 1.89
N PRO A 361 -18.23 35.73 0.56
CA PRO A 361 -17.38 35.11 -0.45
C PRO A 361 -16.07 35.86 -0.70
N ARG A 362 -15.91 37.07 -0.15
CA ARG A 362 -14.77 37.94 -0.44
C ARG A 362 -13.61 37.66 0.52
N ARG A 363 -12.44 37.35 -0.04
CA ARG A 363 -11.17 37.31 0.71
C ARG A 363 -10.78 38.72 1.11
N ILE A 364 -10.53 38.93 2.40
CA ILE A 364 -10.16 40.24 2.98
C ILE A 364 -8.71 40.29 3.43
N ALA A 365 -8.09 39.16 3.76
CA ALA A 365 -6.68 39.10 4.14
C ALA A 365 -6.10 37.70 3.92
N THR A 366 -4.77 37.65 3.76
CA THR A 366 -3.97 36.42 3.64
C THR A 366 -2.78 36.49 4.58
N TYR A 367 -2.42 35.37 5.17
CA TYR A 367 -1.31 35.25 6.13
C TYR A 367 -0.51 33.97 5.85
N ASN A 368 0.76 33.98 6.20
CA ASN A 368 1.56 32.77 6.24
C ASN A 368 1.20 31.92 7.47
N SER A 369 1.82 30.76 7.60
CA SER A 369 1.60 29.83 8.73
C SER A 369 1.93 30.41 10.11
N GLN A 370 2.72 31.47 10.16
CA GLN A 370 3.08 32.19 11.40
C GLN A 370 2.13 33.36 11.71
N GLY A 371 1.08 33.56 10.90
CA GLY A 371 0.14 34.67 11.08
C GLY A 371 0.66 36.03 10.62
N THR A 372 1.78 36.08 9.89
CA THR A 372 2.27 37.32 9.27
C THR A 372 1.50 37.59 7.99
N ALA A 373 1.01 38.81 7.81
CA ALA A 373 0.24 39.19 6.64
C ALA A 373 1.08 39.05 5.36
N ILE A 374 0.57 38.28 4.40
CA ILE A 374 1.11 38.22 3.05
C ILE A 374 0.47 39.39 2.30
N GLN A 375 1.25 40.42 1.99
CA GLN A 375 0.76 41.51 1.14
C GLN A 375 0.47 40.96 -0.25
N GLN A 376 -0.81 40.72 -0.55
CA GLN A 376 -1.24 40.66 -1.93
C GLN A 376 -1.30 42.11 -2.41
N THR A 377 -0.34 42.50 -3.25
CA THR A 377 -0.51 43.64 -4.16
C THR A 377 -1.78 43.35 -4.96
N CYS A 378 -2.92 43.86 -4.50
CA CYS A 378 -4.14 43.83 -5.29
C CYS A 378 -3.80 44.66 -6.54
N PRO A 379 -3.76 44.09 -7.77
CA PRO A 379 -3.79 44.94 -8.93
C PRO A 379 -5.11 45.67 -8.82
N ILE A 380 -5.05 47.01 -8.78
CA ILE A 380 -6.22 47.84 -9.02
C ILE A 380 -6.51 47.67 -10.52
N GLY A 381 -7.12 46.53 -10.86
CA GLY A 381 -7.61 46.21 -12.18
C GLY A 381 -8.97 46.88 -12.33
N ARG A 382 -8.99 47.92 -13.18
CA ARG A 382 -10.12 48.79 -13.50
C ARG A 382 -11.42 48.00 -13.69
N ALA A 383 -12.50 48.58 -13.18
CA ALA A 383 -13.84 48.30 -13.68
C ALA A 383 -13.85 48.47 -15.22
N ALA A 384 -14.45 47.50 -15.90
CA ALA A 384 -15.01 47.66 -17.23
C ALA A 384 -16.48 47.28 -17.14
#